data_AF-A0A8J2Q2X2-F1
#
_entry.id   AF-A0A8J2Q2X2-F1
#
_cell.length_a   1.000
_cell.length_b   1.000
_cell.length_c   1.000
_cell.angle_alpha   90.00
_cell.angle_beta   90.00
_cell.angle_gamma   90.00
#
_symmetry.space_group_name_H-M   'P 1'
#
loop_
_entity.id
_entity.type
_entity.pdbx_description
1 polymer ?
#
loop_
_entity_poly.entity_id
_entity_poly.type
_entity_poly.pdbx_seq_one_letter_code
_entity_poly.pdbx_strand_id
1 'polypeptide(L)' 'RFTWEGRYNKRIQVYTMCVLRYEFHVLNHAFVVHRPGIKRARKKFTDSALVNNTINKMLHAYVPEITALYGYRSLCRV' A
#
# COMPACT_ATOMS: atom_id res chain seq x y z
N ARG A 1 3.81 -14.24 -3.88
CA ARG A 1 4.70 -13.70 -2.82
C ARG A 1 5.44 -12.49 -3.41
N PHE A 2 5.19 -11.28 -2.89
CA PHE A 2 5.61 -10.01 -3.51
C PHE A 2 7.13 -9.78 -3.49
N THR A 3 7.69 -9.33 -4.61
CA THR A 3 9.12 -9.00 -4.76
C THR A 3 9.35 -7.49 -4.88
N TRP A 4 8.69 -6.65 -4.07
CA TRP A 4 9.12 -5.26 -3.86
C TRP A 4 8.39 -4.61 -2.67
N GLU A 5 9.14 -4.35 -1.60
CA GLU A 5 8.67 -3.99 -0.25
C GLU A 5 8.04 -2.58 -0.15
N GLY A 6 8.33 -1.69 -1.10
CA GLY A 6 8.09 -0.26 -0.88
C GLY A 6 6.74 0.30 -1.35
N ARG A 7 6.11 -0.27 -2.39
CA ARG A 7 4.94 0.33 -3.09
C ARG A 7 3.75 -0.63 -3.24
N TYR A 8 4.02 -1.90 -3.53
CA TYR A 8 2.99 -2.92 -3.75
C TYR A 8 2.38 -3.39 -2.41
N ASN A 9 3.24 -3.68 -1.43
CA ASN A 9 2.82 -4.21 -0.12
C ASN A 9 1.88 -3.23 0.62
N LYS A 10 2.14 -1.93 0.50
CA LYS A 10 1.39 -0.89 1.23
C LYS A 10 -0.07 -0.81 0.83
N ARG A 11 -0.44 -0.99 -0.45
CA ARG A 11 -1.86 -0.92 -0.85
C ARG A 11 -2.67 -2.08 -0.25
N ILE A 12 -2.11 -3.28 -0.28
CA ILE A 12 -2.76 -4.47 0.28
C ILE A 12 -2.86 -4.34 1.80
N GLN A 13 -1.77 -3.92 2.45
CA GLN A 13 -1.77 -3.66 3.89
C GLN A 13 -2.86 -2.65 4.29
N VAL A 14 -3.01 -1.55 3.54
CA VAL A 14 -4.06 -0.55 3.79
C VAL A 14 -5.46 -1.13 3.57
N TYR A 15 -5.68 -1.91 2.50
CA TYR A 15 -6.97 -2.55 2.26
C TYR A 15 -7.33 -3.52 3.40
N THR A 16 -6.39 -4.36 3.84
CA THR A 16 -6.57 -5.25 4.98
C THR A 16 -6.92 -4.48 6.25
N MET A 17 -6.20 -3.39 6.55
CA MET A 17 -6.49 -2.54 7.71
C MET A 17 -7.90 -1.91 7.62
N CYS A 18 -8.34 -1.51 6.43
CA CYS A 18 -9.70 -1.00 6.22
C CYS A 18 -10.77 -2.07 6.55
N VAL A 19 -10.59 -3.30 6.04
CA VAL A 19 -11.53 -4.40 6.29
C VAL A 19 -11.56 -4.75 7.78
N LEU A 20 -10.41 -4.73 8.45
CA LEU A 20 -10.26 -4.93 9.89
C LEU A 20 -10.77 -3.77 10.77
N ARG A 21 -11.38 -2.73 10.17
CA ARG A 21 -11.89 -1.54 10.87
C ARG A 21 -10.82 -0.77 11.65
N TYR A 22 -9.59 -0.78 11.17
CA TYR A 22 -8.53 0.03 11.76
C TYR A 22 -8.80 1.52 11.57
N GLU A 23 -8.62 2.31 12.62
CA GLU A 23 -8.69 3.77 12.56
C GLU A 23 -7.30 4.34 12.31
N PHE A 24 -7.17 5.18 11.29
CA PHE A 24 -5.91 5.81 10.94
C PHE A 24 -5.90 7.26 11.42
N HIS A 25 -5.05 7.56 12.39
CA HIS A 25 -4.73 8.93 12.77
C HIS A 25 -3.48 9.39 12.03
N VAL A 26 -3.65 10.29 11.07
CA VAL A 26 -2.52 10.94 10.40
C VAL A 26 -2.11 12.15 11.22
N LEU A 27 -0.95 12.07 11.85
CA LEU A 27 -0.34 13.20 12.54
C LEU A 27 0.13 14.23 11.51
N ASN A 28 -0.55 15.37 11.44
CA ASN A 28 -0.05 16.51 10.68
C ASN A 28 1.01 17.26 11.53
N HIS A 29 2.13 17.66 10.91
CA HIS A 29 3.28 18.36 11.53
C HIS A 29 4.23 17.53 12.44
N ALA A 30 4.17 16.20 12.43
CA ALA A 30 5.20 15.39 13.06
C ALA A 30 6.46 15.32 12.18
N PHE A 31 7.60 15.85 12.64
CA PHE A 31 8.89 15.67 11.98
C PHE A 31 9.61 14.46 12.58
N VAL A 32 9.80 13.43 11.76
CA VAL A 32 10.64 12.29 12.13
C VAL A 32 12.10 12.70 11.98
N VAL A 33 12.82 12.91 13.09
CA VAL A 33 14.27 13.14 13.06
C VAL A 33 14.96 11.81 12.78
N HIS A 34 15.26 11.55 11.52
CA HIS A 34 16.08 10.41 11.10
C HIS A 34 17.56 10.82 11.07
N ARG A 35 18.48 9.99 11.59
CA ARG A 35 19.95 10.18 11.44
C ARG A 35 20.30 10.29 9.95
N PRO A 36 20.81 11.41 9.42
CA PRO A 36 20.89 11.60 7.99
C PRO A 36 21.91 10.64 7.35
N GLY A 37 21.42 9.61 6.68
CA GLY A 37 22.13 8.96 5.58
C GLY A 37 21.72 9.67 4.29
N ILE A 38 22.67 10.20 3.52
CA ILE A 38 22.39 10.85 2.23
C ILE A 38 21.77 9.82 1.29
N LYS A 39 20.45 9.89 1.11
CA LYS A 39 19.75 9.11 0.08
C LYS A 39 20.09 9.74 -1.27
N ARG A 40 21.00 9.11 -2.02
CA ARG A 40 21.26 9.48 -3.41
C ARG A 40 19.94 9.42 -4.16
N ALA A 41 19.53 10.53 -4.78
CA ALA A 41 18.31 10.59 -5.56
C ALA A 41 18.40 9.55 -6.68
N ARG A 42 17.74 8.40 -6.49
CA ARG A 42 17.55 7.44 -7.58
C ARG A 42 16.62 8.11 -8.59
N LYS A 43 16.96 7.94 -9.87
CA LYS A 43 16.15 8.37 -11.02
C LYS A 43 14.70 8.07 -10.69
N LYS A 44 13.83 9.10 -10.71
CA LYS A 44 12.39 8.91 -10.50
C LYS A 44 11.97 7.84 -11.49
N PHE A 45 11.61 6.64 -11.01
CA PHE A 45 10.91 5.67 -11.84
C PHE A 45 9.62 6.38 -12.19
N THR A 46 9.56 6.89 -13.42
CA THR A 46 8.37 7.51 -13.96
C THR A 46 7.22 6.55 -13.73
N ASP A 47 6.12 7.11 -13.26
CA ASP A 47 4.90 6.39 -12.97
C ASP A 47 4.37 5.83 -14.29
N SER A 48 4.89 4.68 -14.70
CA SER A 48 4.51 4.07 -15.96
C SER A 48 3.17 3.39 -15.76
N ALA A 49 2.26 3.57 -16.72
CA ALA A 49 0.96 2.90 -16.72
C ALA A 49 1.10 1.38 -16.51
N LEU A 50 2.19 0.79 -17.01
CA LEU A 50 2.57 -0.60 -16.78
C LEU A 50 2.67 -0.96 -15.30
N VAL A 51 3.36 -0.15 -14.48
CA VAL A 51 3.49 -0.38 -13.03
C VAL A 51 2.11 -0.34 -12.37
N ASN A 52 1.26 0.63 -12.73
CA ASN A 52 -0.09 0.70 -12.18
C ASN A 52 -0.96 -0.49 -12.58
N ASN A 53 -0.88 -0.93 -13.84
CA ASN A 53 -1.59 -2.12 -14.32
C ASN A 53 -1.12 -3.38 -13.58
N THR A 54 0.18 -3.54 -13.35
CA THR A 54 0.71 -4.66 -12.57
C THR A 54 0.21 -4.60 -11.12
N ILE A 55 0.21 -3.42 -10.48
CA ILE A 55 -0.29 -3.30 -9.10
C ILE A 55 -1.77 -3.66 -9.03
N ASN A 56 -2.60 -3.15 -9.94
CA ASN A 56 -4.04 -3.41 -9.93
C ASN A 56 -4.32 -4.90 -10.17
N LYS A 57 -3.63 -5.53 -11.12
CA LYS A 57 -3.75 -6.98 -11.38
C LYS A 57 -3.44 -7.79 -10.12
N MET A 58 -2.39 -7.42 -9.39
CA MET A 58 -2.04 -8.08 -8.15
C MET A 58 -3.11 -7.84 -7.09
N LEU A 59 -3.59 -6.61 -6.93
CA LEU A 59 -4.56 -6.30 -5.88
C LEU A 59 -5.89 -7.05 -6.08
N HIS A 60 -6.34 -7.20 -7.33
CA HIS A 60 -7.49 -8.05 -7.67
C HIS A 60 -7.30 -9.53 -7.33
N ALA A 61 -6.06 -10.03 -7.29
CA ALA A 61 -5.80 -11.41 -6.84
C ALA A 61 -5.91 -11.55 -5.31
N TYR A 62 -5.52 -10.52 -4.54
CA TYR A 62 -5.48 -10.58 -3.07
C TYR A 62 -6.80 -10.19 -2.39
N VAL A 63 -7.58 -9.30 -2.99
CA VAL A 63 -8.89 -8.89 -2.45
C VAL A 63 -9.82 -10.05 -2.14
N PRO A 64 -10.02 -11.07 -3.02
CA PRO A 64 -10.88 -12.20 -2.69
C PRO A 64 -10.35 -13.02 -1.51
N GLU A 65 -9.03 -13.19 -1.38
CA GLU A 65 -8.42 -13.88 -0.23
C GLU A 65 -8.69 -13.14 1.08
N ILE A 66 -8.47 -11.82 1.09
CA ILE A 66 -8.72 -10.97 2.27
C ILE A 66 -10.22 -10.95 2.61
N THR A 67 -11.08 -10.89 1.60
CA THR A 67 -12.54 -10.90 1.78
C THR A 67 -13.02 -12.25 2.33
N ALA A 68 -12.41 -13.36 1.91
CA ALA A 68 -12.70 -14.68 2.45
C ALA A 68 -12.28 -14.81 3.92
N LEU A 69 -11.18 -14.17 4.33
CA LEU A 69 -10.68 -14.22 5.70
C LEU A 69 -11.42 -13.28 6.67
N TYR A 70 -11.70 -12.05 6.25
CA TYR A 70 -12.18 -10.98 7.14
C TYR A 70 -13.55 -10.42 6.77
N GLY A 71 -14.16 -10.91 5.69
CA GLY A 71 -15.44 -10.43 5.18
C GLY A 71 -15.32 -9.21 4.26
N TYR A 72 -16.47 -8.75 3.76
CA TYR A 72 -16.57 -7.59 2.88
C TYR A 72 -17.04 -6.36 3.63
N ARG A 73 -16.47 -5.19 3.29
CA ARG A 73 -16.88 -3.89 3.81
C ARG A 73 -17.04 -2.90 2.66
N SER A 74 -18.26 -2.39 2.47
CA SER A 74 -18.62 -1.47 1.37
C SER A 74 -17.83 -0.16 1.34
N LEU A 75 -17.29 0.25 2.49
CA LEU A 75 -16.45 1.44 2.63
C LEU A 75 -15.01 1.23 2.13
N CYS A 76 -14.56 -0.02 1.97
CA CYS A 76 -13.19 -0.34 1.55
C CYS A 76 -13.10 -0.51 0.04
N ARG A 77 -12.19 0.24 -0.60
CA ARG A 77 -11.99 0.25 -2.06
C ARG A 77 -10.52 0.04 -2.42
N VAL A 78 -10.33 -0.44 -3.65
CA VAL A 78 -9.07 -0.84 -4.28
C VAL A 78 -8.57 0.25 -5.21
#